data_AF-A0A1B1PK45-F1
#
_entry.id   AF-A0A1B1PK45-F1
#
_cell.length_a   1.000
_cell.length_b   1.000
_cell.length_c   1.000
_cell.angle_alpha   90.00
_cell.angle_beta   90.00
_cell.angle_gamma   90.00
#
_symmetry.space_group_name_H-M   'P 1'
#
loop_
_entity.id
_entity.type
_entity.pdbx_description
1 polymer ?
#
loop_
_entity_poly.entity_id
_entity_poly.type
_entity_poly.pdbx_seq_one_letter_code
_entity_poly.pdbx_strand_id
1 'polypeptide(L)'
;MSRLLTLTLTSHRGRRYPVELFTADTAFADEGAVYLLMRLPEGRAVQAQILYVGDAEALGAQLEADKRENGPWSRAAEMGFDTVGAVALSRPEDRQMIAREFIDSWHPPCNAGQGAQTGLMGLAAPLPVTLPRSALGR
;
A
#
# COMPACT_ATOMS: atom_id res chain seq x y z
N MET A 1 16.25 16.81 7.95
CA MET A 1 16.11 16.10 6.65
C MET A 1 16.36 14.63 6.92
N SER A 2 15.37 13.76 6.78
CA SER A 2 15.51 12.31 7.02
C SER A 2 14.95 11.50 5.84
N ARG A 3 15.49 11.77 4.63
CA ARG A 3 15.40 10.82 3.52
C ARG A 3 16.20 9.57 3.93
N LEU A 4 15.52 8.43 3.99
CA LEU A 4 16.12 7.18 4.44
C LEU A 4 16.91 6.52 3.30
N LEU A 5 16.24 6.28 2.17
CA LEU A 5 16.78 5.59 0.99
C LEU A 5 15.79 5.68 -0.19
N THR A 6 16.18 5.17 -1.35
CA THR A 6 15.27 4.96 -2.49
C THR A 6 15.04 3.47 -2.69
N LEU A 7 13.78 3.06 -2.68
CA LEU A 7 13.35 1.68 -2.96
C LEU A 7 12.76 1.61 -4.36
N THR A 8 13.21 0.65 -5.17
CA THR A 8 12.59 0.42 -6.47
C THR A 8 11.45 -0.58 -6.33
N LEU A 9 10.22 -0.12 -6.52
CA LEU A 9 9.04 -0.99 -6.58
C LEU A 9 8.80 -1.45 -8.01
N THR A 10 8.46 -2.73 -8.19
CA THR A 10 8.07 -3.27 -9.50
C THR A 10 6.59 -3.64 -9.47
N SER A 11 5.79 -3.00 -10.33
CA SER A 11 4.35 -3.26 -10.42
C SER A 11 4.04 -4.63 -11.03
N HIS A 12 2.78 -5.07 -10.96
CA HIS A 12 2.31 -6.28 -11.64
C HIS A 12 2.52 -6.25 -13.17
N ARG A 13 2.64 -5.05 -13.76
CA ARG A 13 2.93 -4.83 -15.18
C ARG A 13 4.42 -4.84 -15.51
N GLY A 14 5.28 -5.07 -14.52
CA GLY A 14 6.74 -5.08 -14.68
C GLY A 14 7.38 -3.68 -14.77
N ARG A 15 6.61 -2.61 -14.52
CA ARG A 15 7.13 -1.24 -14.50
C ARG A 15 7.86 -0.97 -13.18
N ARG A 16 8.99 -0.27 -13.25
CA ARG A 16 9.84 0.04 -12.10
C ARG A 16 9.67 1.50 -11.70
N TYR A 17 9.42 1.72 -10.42
CA TYR A 17 9.20 3.04 -9.85
C TYR A 17 10.23 3.32 -8.75
N PRO A 18 11.04 4.38 -8.87
CA PRO A 18 11.91 4.81 -7.80
C PRO A 18 11.07 5.53 -6.73
N VAL A 19 10.85 4.86 -5.61
CA VAL A 19 10.13 5.42 -4.46
C VAL A 19 11.15 5.97 -3.48
N GLU A 20 11.05 7.26 -3.17
CA GLU A 20 11.83 7.88 -2.11
C GLU A 20 11.19 7.57 -0.76
N LEU A 21 11.97 7.08 0.20
CA LEU A 21 11.49 6.71 1.51
C LEU A 21 11.90 7.75 2.55
N PHE A 22 10.94 8.08 3.41
CA PHE A 22 11.03 9.08 4.46
C PHE A 22 10.49 8.50 5.76
N THR A 23 11.01 8.99 6.88
CA THR A 23 10.43 8.70 8.19
C THR A 23 9.05 9.35 8.32
N ALA A 24 8.16 8.75 9.11
CA ALA A 24 6.79 9.28 9.32
C ALA A 24 6.72 10.70 9.92
N ASP A 25 7.78 11.18 10.56
CA ASP A 25 7.92 12.54 11.11
C ASP A 25 8.47 13.57 10.10
N THR A 26 8.76 13.16 8.87
CA THR A 26 9.26 14.05 7.82
C THR A 26 8.22 15.11 7.47
N ALA A 27 8.63 16.37 7.46
CA ALA A 27 7.85 17.47 6.88
C ALA A 27 7.99 17.47 5.36
N PHE A 28 6.87 17.43 4.65
CA PHE A 28 6.81 17.41 3.18
C PHE A 28 6.48 18.78 2.62
N ALA A 29 7.07 19.10 1.46
CA ALA A 29 6.66 20.25 0.68
C ALA A 29 5.34 19.95 -0.07
N ASP A 30 4.63 21.01 -0.46
CA ASP A 30 3.45 20.87 -1.31
C ASP A 30 3.88 20.69 -2.76
N GLU A 31 4.00 19.42 -3.14
CA GLU A 31 4.25 19.00 -4.51
C GLU A 31 3.31 17.87 -4.93
N GLY A 32 3.13 17.74 -6.25
CA GLY A 32 2.36 16.64 -6.83
C GLY A 32 3.11 15.33 -6.67
N ALA A 33 2.50 14.33 -6.02
CA ALA A 33 3.13 13.04 -5.78
C ALA A 33 2.10 11.91 -5.68
N VAL A 34 2.56 10.68 -5.92
CA VAL A 34 1.92 9.48 -5.38
C VAL A 34 2.67 9.10 -4.12
N TYR A 35 1.97 8.93 -3.02
CA TYR A 35 2.56 8.56 -1.73
C TYR A 35 2.04 7.21 -1.23
N LEU A 36 2.86 6.56 -0.41
CA LEU A 36 2.61 5.27 0.18
C LEU A 36 2.80 5.35 1.69
N LEU A 37 1.89 4.77 2.45
CA LEU A 37 2.14 4.49 3.87
C LEU A 37 2.62 3.04 3.97
N MET A 38 3.80 2.86 4.54
CA MET A 38 4.51 1.59 4.51
C MET A 38 4.99 1.20 5.90
N ARG A 39 5.05 -0.11 6.11
CA ARG A 39 5.79 -0.72 7.20
C ARG A 39 7.03 -1.39 6.63
N LEU A 40 8.20 -0.88 6.97
CA LEU A 40 9.44 -1.56 6.66
C LEU A 40 9.70 -2.63 7.72
N PRO A 41 10.05 -3.86 7.31
CA PRO A 41 10.34 -4.89 8.28
C PRO A 41 11.73 -4.72 8.88
N GLU A 42 11.86 -5.09 10.15
CA GLU A 42 13.15 -5.18 10.83
C GLU A 42 13.91 -6.43 10.34
N GLY A 43 14.85 -6.25 9.42
CA GLY A 43 15.74 -7.31 8.96
C GLY A 43 15.92 -7.39 7.45
N ARG A 44 16.85 -8.26 7.01
CA ARG A 44 17.31 -8.31 5.61
C ARG A 44 16.38 -9.01 4.62
N ALA A 45 15.32 -9.68 5.08
CA ALA A 45 14.64 -10.72 4.29
C ALA A 45 13.12 -10.58 4.14
N VAL A 46 12.53 -9.50 4.62
CA VAL A 46 11.06 -9.34 4.57
C VAL A 46 10.71 -8.22 3.59
N GLN A 47 9.66 -8.46 2.82
CA GLN A 47 9.14 -7.54 1.81
C GLN A 47 8.48 -6.34 2.50
N ALA A 48 8.75 -5.12 2.02
CA ALA A 48 8.08 -3.92 2.52
C ALA A 48 6.56 -4.06 2.35
N GLN A 49 5.81 -3.77 3.42
CA GLN A 49 4.36 -3.87 3.38
C GLN A 49 3.77 -2.49 3.05
N ILE A 50 3.04 -2.41 1.95
CA ILE A 50 2.30 -1.20 1.55
C ILE A 50 0.91 -1.28 2.17
N LEU A 51 0.59 -0.30 3.01
CA LEU A 51 -0.65 -0.26 3.78
C LEU A 51 -1.69 0.67 3.15
N TYR A 52 -1.22 1.76 2.54
CA TYR A 52 -2.04 2.73 1.83
C TYR A 52 -1.30 3.31 0.64
N VAL A 53 -2.04 3.71 -0.39
CA VAL A 53 -1.58 4.48 -1.55
C VAL A 53 -2.52 5.65 -1.76
N GLY A 54 -1.99 6.85 -1.96
CA GLY A 54 -2.78 8.01 -2.36
C GLY A 54 -2.05 8.83 -3.43
N ASP A 55 -2.81 9.57 -4.24
CA ASP A 55 -2.29 10.65 -5.04
C ASP A 55 -2.57 12.00 -4.37
N ALA A 56 -1.63 12.93 -4.49
CA ALA A 56 -1.72 14.27 -3.95
C ALA A 56 -1.30 15.29 -5.00
N GLU A 57 -2.02 16.40 -5.10
CA GLU A 57 -1.55 17.60 -5.79
C GLU A 57 -0.59 18.41 -4.92
N ALA A 58 -0.83 18.40 -3.60
CA ALA A 58 -0.03 19.05 -2.58
C ALA A 58 0.22 18.03 -1.45
N LEU A 59 1.37 17.36 -1.51
CA LEU A 59 1.70 16.23 -0.62
C LEU A 59 1.66 16.61 0.87
N GLY A 60 2.29 17.72 1.26
CA GLY A 60 2.30 18.18 2.66
C GLY A 60 0.88 18.39 3.20
N ALA A 61 0.07 19.18 2.50
CA ALA A 61 -1.31 19.43 2.87
C ALA A 61 -2.18 18.15 2.90
N GLN A 62 -1.98 17.23 1.94
CA GLN A 62 -2.73 15.98 1.90
C GLN A 62 -2.42 15.07 3.09
N LEU A 63 -1.14 14.92 3.46
CA LEU A 63 -0.74 14.10 4.61
C LEU A 63 -1.29 14.66 5.93
N GLU A 64 -1.32 16.00 6.08
CA GLU A 64 -1.96 16.63 7.24
C GLU A 64 -3.48 16.40 7.26
N ALA A 65 -4.13 16.39 6.09
CA ALA A 65 -5.55 16.04 5.99
C ALA A 65 -5.82 14.57 6.37
N ASP A 66 -4.91 13.66 6.01
CA ASP A 66 -5.06 12.23 6.30
C ASP A 66 -4.83 11.87 7.77
N LYS A 67 -4.14 12.74 8.53
CA LYS A 67 -3.97 12.63 9.99
C LYS A 67 -5.24 12.88 10.79
N ARG A 68 -6.31 13.37 10.16
CA ARG A 68 -7.63 13.52 10.80
C ARG A 68 -8.13 12.16 11.31
N GLU A 69 -9.01 12.21 12.30
CA GLU A 69 -9.63 11.02 12.88
C GLU A 69 -10.25 10.13 11.79
N ASN A 70 -10.01 8.82 11.88
CA ASN A 70 -10.41 7.81 10.89
C ASN A 70 -9.82 7.98 9.47
N GLY A 71 -8.86 8.89 9.28
CA GLY A 71 -8.16 9.06 8.02
C GLY A 71 -7.24 7.89 7.66
N PRO A 72 -6.70 7.83 6.43
CA PRO A 72 -5.76 6.80 6.00
C PRO A 72 -4.54 6.68 6.93
N TRP A 73 -4.05 7.80 7.46
CA TRP A 73 -2.93 7.83 8.39
C TRP A 73 -3.26 7.12 9.70
N SER A 74 -4.42 7.41 10.31
CA SER A 74 -4.84 6.76 11.56
C SER A 74 -4.96 5.25 11.38
N ARG A 75 -5.58 4.80 10.29
CA ARG A 75 -5.74 3.37 9.98
C ARG A 75 -4.40 2.69 9.73
N ALA A 76 -3.48 3.35 9.02
CA ALA A 76 -2.14 2.81 8.82
C ALA A 76 -1.33 2.78 10.14
N ALA A 77 -1.52 3.78 11.02
CA ALA A 77 -0.86 3.87 12.32
C ALA A 77 -1.21 2.69 13.23
N GLU A 78 -2.49 2.30 13.25
CA GLU A 78 -2.97 1.10 13.97
C GLU A 78 -2.32 -0.19 13.44
N MET A 79 -1.89 -0.22 12.18
CA MET A 79 -1.19 -1.34 11.55
C MET A 79 0.35 -1.25 11.69
N GLY A 80 0.86 -0.21 12.35
CA GLY A 80 2.27 -0.02 12.62
C GLY A 80 3.09 0.43 11.42
N PHE A 81 2.55 1.27 10.54
CA PHE A 81 3.38 1.94 9.52
C PHE A 81 4.44 2.81 10.21
N ASP A 82 5.62 2.91 9.59
CA ASP A 82 6.77 3.67 10.10
C ASP A 82 7.43 4.54 9.02
N THR A 83 7.06 4.31 7.76
CA THR A 83 7.73 4.86 6.60
C THR A 83 6.72 5.43 5.62
N VAL A 84 7.03 6.60 5.07
CA VAL A 84 6.30 7.21 3.96
C VAL A 84 7.14 7.06 2.69
N GLY A 85 6.56 6.45 1.66
CA GLY A 85 7.12 6.41 0.32
C GLY A 85 6.53 7.52 -0.54
N ALA A 86 7.31 8.14 -1.41
CA ALA A 86 6.79 9.13 -2.38
C ALA A 86 7.42 8.97 -3.76
N VAL A 87 6.63 9.23 -4.79
CA VAL A 87 7.04 9.36 -6.19
C VAL A 87 6.53 10.72 -6.68
N ALA A 88 7.45 11.68 -6.81
CA ALA A 88 7.14 13.02 -7.28
C ALA A 88 6.70 13.00 -8.76
N LEU A 89 5.53 13.55 -9.04
CA LEU A 89 4.85 13.52 -10.33
C LEU A 89 4.02 14.78 -10.54
N SER A 90 4.44 15.62 -11.49
CA SER A 90 3.79 16.91 -11.73
C SER A 90 2.41 16.80 -12.38
N ARG A 91 2.17 15.78 -13.21
CA ARG A 91 0.92 15.66 -13.99
C ARG A 91 -0.16 14.89 -13.22
N PRO A 92 -1.40 15.40 -13.13
CA PRO A 92 -2.49 14.71 -12.43
C PRO A 92 -2.83 13.36 -13.05
N GLU A 93 -2.81 13.26 -14.38
CA GLU A 93 -3.09 12.02 -15.13
C GLU A 93 -2.09 10.92 -14.77
N ASP A 94 -0.79 11.25 -14.70
CA ASP A 94 0.26 10.31 -14.34
C ASP A 94 0.11 9.85 -12.89
N ARG A 95 -0.23 10.76 -11.97
CA ARG A 95 -0.47 10.42 -10.56
C ARG A 95 -1.62 9.44 -10.40
N GLN A 96 -2.77 9.72 -11.02
CA GLN A 96 -3.94 8.84 -10.93
C GLN A 96 -3.68 7.47 -11.55
N MET A 97 -3.02 7.44 -12.72
CA MET A 97 -2.63 6.18 -13.38
C MET A 97 -1.72 5.35 -12.47
N ILE A 98 -0.68 5.97 -11.90
CA ILE A 98 0.32 5.28 -11.07
C ILE A 98 -0.28 4.84 -9.73
N ALA A 99 -1.07 5.69 -9.07
CA ALA A 99 -1.77 5.33 -7.84
C ALA A 99 -2.69 4.11 -8.06
N ARG A 100 -3.45 4.09 -9.15
CA ARG A 100 -4.28 2.93 -9.51
C ARG A 100 -3.46 1.69 -9.80
N GLU A 101 -2.38 1.82 -10.56
CA GLU A 101 -1.45 0.71 -10.83
C GLU A 101 -0.85 0.14 -9.53
N PHE A 102 -0.58 0.99 -8.55
CA PHE A 102 -0.05 0.59 -7.25
C PHE A 102 -1.10 -0.16 -6.43
N ILE A 103 -2.33 0.36 -6.36
CA ILE A 103 -3.45 -0.30 -5.68
C ILE A 103 -3.70 -1.68 -6.29
N ASP A 104 -3.75 -1.78 -7.62
CA ASP A 104 -3.98 -3.05 -8.33
C ASP A 104 -2.81 -4.04 -8.15
N SER A 105 -1.59 -3.56 -7.91
CA SER A 105 -0.40 -4.41 -7.73
C SER A 105 -0.30 -4.99 -6.32
N TRP A 106 -0.59 -4.17 -5.29
CA TRP A 106 -0.27 -4.50 -3.90
C TRP A 106 -1.48 -4.63 -2.99
N HIS A 107 -2.68 -4.27 -3.45
CA HIS A 107 -3.96 -4.37 -2.73
C HIS A 107 -3.87 -3.84 -1.28
N PRO A 108 -3.52 -2.56 -1.07
CA PRO A 108 -3.27 -2.04 0.27
C PRO A 108 -4.54 -2.04 1.12
N PRO A 109 -4.49 -2.54 2.38
CA PRO A 109 -5.67 -2.70 3.23
C PRO A 109 -6.40 -1.39 3.53
N CYS A 110 -5.68 -0.26 3.64
CA CYS A 110 -6.29 1.03 3.96
C CYS A 110 -7.01 1.67 2.76
N ASN A 111 -6.80 1.19 1.52
CA ASN A 111 -7.50 1.67 0.33
C ASN A 111 -8.90 1.05 0.16
N ALA A 112 -9.15 -0.13 0.74
CA ALA A 112 -10.41 -0.87 0.58
C ALA A 112 -11.66 -0.10 1.10
N GLY A 113 -11.47 0.87 1.99
CA GLY A 113 -12.56 1.72 2.52
C GLY A 113 -13.09 2.79 1.56
N GLN A 114 -12.41 3.08 0.44
CA GLN A 114 -12.83 4.09 -0.53
C GLN A 114 -13.55 3.51 -1.76
N GLY A 115 -13.79 2.19 -1.81
CA GLY A 115 -14.34 1.57 -3.02
C GLY A 115 -14.74 0.11 -2.90
N ALA A 116 -15.37 -0.31 -1.80
CA ALA A 116 -16.05 -1.60 -1.72
C ALA A 116 -17.35 -1.62 -2.58
N GLN A 117 -17.23 -1.30 -3.86
CA GLN A 117 -18.16 -1.68 -4.91
C GLN A 117 -17.35 -2.28 -6.05
N THR A 118 -16.96 -3.54 -5.92
CA THR A 118 -17.00 -4.57 -6.97
C THR A 118 -16.29 -5.82 -6.48
N GLY A 119 -17.02 -6.94 -6.41
CA GLY A 119 -16.41 -8.26 -6.53
C GLY A 119 -16.12 -9.04 -5.26
N LEU A 120 -17.10 -9.23 -4.37
CA LEU A 120 -17.20 -10.49 -3.60
C LEU A 120 -18.59 -11.10 -3.80
N MET A 121 -18.86 -11.47 -5.06
CA MET A 121 -19.69 -12.65 -5.30
C MET A 121 -18.90 -13.86 -4.79
N GLY A 122 -19.45 -14.49 -3.74
CA GLY A 122 -19.36 -15.94 -3.52
C GLY A 122 -17.98 -16.56 -3.45
N LEU A 123 -17.28 -16.39 -2.33
CA LEU A 123 -16.41 -17.47 -1.85
C LEU A 123 -17.32 -18.58 -1.31
N ALA A 124 -17.72 -19.52 -2.17
CA ALA A 124 -18.19 -20.81 -1.71
C ALA A 124 -17.02 -21.47 -0.97
N ALA A 125 -17.20 -21.73 0.33
CA ALA A 125 -16.23 -22.43 1.14
C ALA A 125 -15.87 -23.78 0.49
N PRO A 126 -14.59 -24.20 0.47
CA PRO A 126 -14.25 -25.54 0.03
C PRO A 126 -14.88 -26.55 0.99
N LEU A 127 -15.71 -27.45 0.44
CA LEU A 127 -16.25 -28.59 1.18
C LEU A 127 -15.10 -29.45 1.72
N PRO A 128 -15.21 -30.00 2.94
CA PRO A 128 -14.21 -30.90 3.48
C PRO A 128 -14.17 -32.18 2.62
N VAL A 129 -13.01 -32.44 2.01
CA VAL A 129 -12.73 -33.72 1.35
C VAL A 129 -12.60 -34.78 2.44
N THR A 130 -13.62 -35.62 2.59
CA THR A 130 -13.52 -36.88 3.33
C THR A 130 -12.71 -37.86 2.48
N LEU A 131 -11.43 -38.03 2.83
CA LEU A 131 -10.61 -39.11 2.29
C LEU A 131 -11.19 -40.47 2.73
N PRO A 132 -11.45 -41.42 1.81
CA PRO A 132 -11.79 -42.77 2.19
C PRO A 132 -10.58 -43.43 2.86
N ARG A 133 -10.82 -43.94 4.07
CA ARG A 133 -9.84 -44.64 4.88
C ARG A 133 -9.58 -46.00 4.23
N SER A 134 -8.56 -46.09 3.38
CA SER A 134 -8.02 -47.38 2.91
C SER A 134 -7.39 -48.10 4.11
N ALA A 135 -8.15 -49.00 4.72
CA ALA A 135 -7.63 -49.93 5.71
C ALA A 135 -6.76 -50.99 5.01
N LEU A 136 -5.48 -51.02 5.37
CA LEU A 136 -4.61 -52.18 5.20
C LEU A 136 -5.19 -53.39 5.96
N GLY A 137 -5.17 -54.55 5.29
CA GLY A 137 -4.78 -55.83 5.92
C GLY A 137 -5.90 -56.83 6.19
N ARG A 138 -6.08 -57.80 5.29
CA ARG A 138 -5.61 -59.19 5.42
C ARG A 138 -5.91 -59.98 4.15
#